data_AF-A0AAW1MEJ6-F1
#
_entry.id   AF-A0AAW1MEJ6-F1
#
_cell.length_a   1.000
_cell.length_b   1.000
_cell.length_c   1.000
_cell.angle_alpha   90.00
_cell.angle_beta   90.00
_cell.angle_gamma   90.00
#
_symmetry.space_group_name_H-M   'P 1'
#
loop_
_entity.id
_entity.type
_entity.pdbx_description
1 polymer ?
#
loop_
_entity_poly.entity_id
_entity_poly.type
_entity_poly.pdbx_seq_one_letter_code
_entity_poly.pdbx_strand_id
1 'polypeptide(L)'
;MRKYLLVCRHAKEDHLLWKNVDTPHLIESIDLYSLQDLVNTHNGELITKLHNLSEVFLKHIKETCLVCKGRGHICEICSNDEVLFPFDSLAVICGECGAVYHKNCFSRKHEICQRCIRIKQRLEQTTLFSDENGD
;
A
#
# COMPACT_ATOMS: atom_id res chain seq x y z
N MET A 1 4.85 -0.63 -3.85
CA MET A 1 4.87 -2.12 -3.96
C MET A 1 6.00 -2.78 -3.15
N ARG A 2 7.21 -2.21 -3.09
CA ARG A 2 8.39 -2.74 -2.36
C ARG A 2 8.11 -3.39 -1.00
N LYS A 3 7.32 -2.73 -0.12
CA LYS A 3 6.99 -3.25 1.22
C LYS A 3 6.37 -4.65 1.19
N TYR A 4 5.52 -4.96 0.20
CA TYR A 4 4.90 -6.27 0.04
C TYR A 4 5.91 -7.34 -0.38
N LEU A 5 6.81 -6.98 -1.29
CA LEU A 5 7.81 -7.91 -1.84
C LEU A 5 8.91 -8.22 -0.80
N LEU A 6 9.32 -7.25 0.01
CA LEU A 6 10.32 -7.45 1.07
C LEU A 6 9.87 -8.37 2.21
N VAL A 7 8.57 -8.45 2.48
CA VAL A 7 8.02 -9.31 3.55
C VAL A 7 7.47 -10.64 3.01
N CYS A 8 7.34 -10.79 1.70
CA CYS A 8 6.86 -12.01 1.06
C CYS A 8 8.01 -13.00 0.86
N ARG A 9 7.86 -14.23 1.38
CA ARG A 9 8.85 -15.30 1.19
C ARG A 9 8.99 -15.70 -0.28
N HIS A 10 7.87 -15.80 -1.01
CA HIS A 10 7.87 -16.22 -2.41
C HIS A 10 8.55 -15.18 -3.30
N ALA A 11 8.31 -13.89 -3.06
CA ALA A 11 9.01 -12.82 -3.78
C ALA A 11 10.53 -12.83 -3.53
N LYS A 12 10.97 -13.27 -2.33
CA LYS A 12 12.40 -13.44 -2.01
C LYS A 12 13.01 -14.63 -2.73
N GLU A 13 12.32 -15.77 -2.71
CA GLU A 13 12.73 -17.00 -3.41
C GLU A 13 12.83 -16.78 -4.93
N ASP A 14 11.86 -16.07 -5.51
CA ASP A 14 11.86 -15.72 -6.94
C ASP A 14 12.87 -14.60 -7.29
N HIS A 15 13.57 -14.06 -6.30
CA HIS A 15 14.45 -12.90 -6.41
C HIS A 15 13.77 -11.72 -7.13
N LEU A 16 12.46 -11.53 -6.95
CA LEU A 16 11.65 -10.66 -7.80
C LEU A 16 12.15 -9.21 -7.79
N LEU A 17 12.62 -8.73 -6.63
CA LEU A 17 13.20 -7.40 -6.47
C LEU A 17 14.61 -7.26 -7.04
N TRP A 18 15.40 -8.32 -7.11
CA TRP A 18 16.82 -8.21 -7.50
C TRP A 18 17.04 -8.62 -8.96
N LYS A 19 16.24 -9.56 -9.46
CA LYS A 19 16.31 -10.06 -10.83
C LYS A 19 15.81 -9.05 -11.86
N ASN A 20 14.86 -8.22 -11.47
CA ASN A 20 14.20 -7.31 -12.40
C ASN A 20 14.70 -5.87 -12.26
N VAL A 21 15.63 -5.58 -11.35
CA VAL A 21 15.95 -4.21 -10.94
C VAL A 21 17.43 -3.99 -11.04
N ASP A 22 17.86 -3.64 -12.25
CA ASP A 22 19.25 -3.26 -12.54
C ASP A 22 19.64 -1.92 -11.88
N THR A 23 18.65 -1.20 -11.34
CA THR A 23 18.80 0.12 -10.71
C THR A 23 18.06 0.17 -9.36
N PRO A 24 18.66 -0.38 -8.28
CA PRO A 24 18.01 -0.47 -6.97
C PRO A 24 17.50 0.87 -6.43
N HIS A 25 18.23 1.96 -6.72
CA HIS A 25 17.89 3.32 -6.28
C HIS A 25 16.50 3.77 -6.73
N LEU A 26 16.02 3.35 -7.91
CA LEU A 26 14.70 3.70 -8.43
C LEU A 26 13.54 3.05 -7.65
N ILE A 27 13.80 1.96 -6.94
CA ILE A 27 12.80 1.29 -6.10
C ILE A 27 12.92 1.71 -4.64
N GLU A 28 14.11 2.11 -4.23
CA GLU A 28 14.38 2.55 -2.86
C GLU A 28 13.92 3.97 -2.59
N SER A 29 14.09 4.88 -3.55
CA SER A 29 13.70 6.28 -3.44
C SER A 29 13.03 6.78 -4.72
N ILE A 30 11.99 7.60 -4.55
CA ILE A 30 11.30 8.26 -5.67
C ILE A 30 12.08 9.48 -6.20
N ASP A 31 13.05 9.98 -5.43
CA ASP A 31 13.78 11.22 -5.69
C ASP A 31 15.22 10.99 -6.17
N LEU A 32 15.68 9.74 -6.22
CA LEU A 32 17.04 9.40 -6.64
C LEU A 32 17.06 8.96 -8.10
N TYR A 33 17.78 9.71 -8.93
CA TYR A 33 18.02 9.40 -10.34
C TYR A 33 19.49 9.59 -10.67
N SER A 34 20.03 8.70 -11.49
CA SER A 34 21.33 8.89 -12.13
C SER A 34 21.18 9.76 -13.39
N LEU A 35 22.31 10.29 -13.90
CA LEU A 35 22.32 10.98 -15.20
C LEU A 35 21.80 10.08 -16.32
N GLN A 36 22.12 8.78 -16.27
CA GLN A 36 21.63 7.81 -17.25
C GLN A 36 20.11 7.67 -17.20
N ASP A 37 19.51 7.71 -16.01
CA ASP A 37 18.05 7.66 -15.87
C ASP A 37 17.39 8.88 -16.51
N LEU A 38 17.99 10.06 -16.38
CA LEU A 38 17.49 11.28 -17.03
C LEU A 38 17.56 11.17 -18.56
N VAL A 39 18.65 10.64 -19.11
CA VAL A 39 18.78 10.35 -20.56
C VAL A 39 17.72 9.34 -21.01
N ASN A 40 17.56 8.25 -20.24
CA ASN A 40 16.56 7.22 -20.53
C ASN A 40 15.12 7.73 -20.39
N THR A 41 14.90 8.76 -19.55
CA THR A 41 13.60 9.44 -19.42
C THR A 41 13.29 10.23 -20.69
N HIS A 42 14.26 11.00 -21.20
CA HIS A 42 14.11 11.74 -22.46
C HIS A 42 13.79 10.79 -23.63
N ASN A 43 14.43 9.63 -23.67
CA ASN A 43 14.21 8.65 -24.73
C ASN A 43 12.99 7.74 -24.50
N GLY A 44 12.27 7.90 -23.39
CA GLY A 44 11.10 7.08 -23.03
C GLY A 44 11.41 5.66 -22.53
N GLU A 45 12.66 5.21 -22.61
CA GLU A 45 13.07 3.87 -22.17
C GLU A 45 12.84 3.64 -20.67
N LEU A 46 13.06 4.66 -19.84
CA LEU A 46 12.89 4.52 -18.40
C LEU A 46 11.43 4.25 -18.03
N ILE A 47 10.51 4.95 -18.69
CA ILE A 47 9.06 4.82 -18.46
C ILE A 47 8.63 3.39 -18.81
N THR A 48 9.04 2.88 -19.97
CA THR A 48 8.73 1.50 -20.40
C THR A 48 9.29 0.47 -19.42
N LYS A 49 10.55 0.64 -18.97
CA LYS A 49 11.17 -0.24 -17.98
C LYS A 49 10.36 -0.24 -16.67
N LEU A 50 10.04 0.93 -16.13
CA LEU A 50 9.26 1.05 -14.89
C LEU A 50 7.84 0.47 -15.04
N HIS A 51 7.21 0.63 -16.20
CA HIS A 51 5.89 0.05 -16.46
C HIS A 51 5.94 -1.48 -16.41
N ASN A 52 6.88 -2.09 -17.15
CA ASN A 52 7.07 -3.55 -17.15
C ASN A 52 7.36 -4.08 -15.73
N LEU A 53 8.17 -3.37 -14.95
CA LEU A 53 8.43 -3.73 -13.55
C LEU A 53 7.18 -3.65 -12.69
N SER A 54 6.40 -2.58 -12.87
CA SER A 54 5.14 -2.40 -12.15
C SER A 54 4.17 -3.55 -12.44
N GLU A 55 4.05 -3.99 -13.70
CA GLU A 55 3.21 -5.13 -14.09
C GLU A 55 3.65 -6.43 -13.44
N VAL A 56 4.96 -6.75 -13.46
CA VAL A 56 5.51 -7.95 -12.82
C VAL A 56 5.19 -7.97 -11.32
N PHE A 57 5.37 -6.83 -10.64
CA PHE A 57 5.09 -6.72 -9.21
C PHE A 57 3.59 -6.77 -8.91
N LEU A 58 2.76 -6.10 -9.72
CA LEU A 58 1.31 -6.11 -9.59
C LEU A 58 0.77 -7.53 -9.74
N LYS A 59 1.20 -8.25 -10.77
CA LYS A 59 0.82 -9.65 -11.01
C LYS A 59 1.16 -10.53 -9.82
N HIS A 60 2.38 -10.43 -9.28
CA HIS A 60 2.75 -11.18 -8.08
C HIS A 60 1.85 -10.82 -6.89
N ILE A 61 1.66 -9.53 -6.61
CA ILE A 61 0.96 -9.07 -5.41
C ILE A 61 -0.54 -9.38 -5.44
N LYS A 62 -1.19 -9.19 -6.60
CA LYS A 62 -2.65 -9.26 -6.74
C LYS A 62 -3.16 -10.63 -7.21
N GLU A 63 -2.41 -11.31 -8.06
CA GLU A 63 -2.90 -12.49 -8.78
C GLU A 63 -2.21 -13.77 -8.32
N THR A 64 -0.87 -13.78 -8.30
CA THR A 64 -0.10 -15.03 -8.11
C THR A 64 0.07 -15.42 -6.65
N CYS A 65 0.34 -14.46 -5.76
CA CYS A 65 0.79 -14.76 -4.40
C CYS A 65 -0.30 -14.54 -3.36
N LEU A 66 -0.83 -15.64 -2.79
CA LEU A 66 -1.85 -15.59 -1.72
C LEU A 66 -1.36 -14.86 -0.46
N VAL A 67 -0.06 -14.91 -0.15
CA VAL A 67 0.53 -14.20 1.00
C VAL A 67 0.47 -12.68 0.79
N CYS A 68 0.75 -12.20 -0.41
CA CYS A 68 0.63 -10.79 -0.74
C CYS A 68 -0.84 -10.37 -0.80
N LYS A 69 -1.70 -11.19 -1.41
CA LYS A 69 -3.14 -10.93 -1.51
C LYS A 69 -3.79 -10.80 -0.14
N GLY A 70 -3.45 -11.67 0.80
CA GLY A 70 -3.93 -11.63 2.18
C GLY A 70 -3.46 -10.41 3.00
N ARG A 71 -2.47 -9.66 2.51
CA ARG A 71 -2.03 -8.39 3.11
C ARG A 71 -2.74 -7.17 2.52
N GLY A 72 -3.62 -7.35 1.54
CA GLY A 72 -4.48 -6.30 1.04
C GLY A 72 -5.52 -5.86 2.07
N HIS A 73 -6.28 -4.84 1.73
CA HIS A 73 -7.24 -4.20 2.63
C HIS A 73 -8.66 -4.34 2.09
N ILE A 74 -9.63 -4.54 2.97
CA ILE A 74 -11.04 -4.42 2.63
C ILE A 74 -11.53 -3.03 3.03
N CYS A 75 -12.30 -2.39 2.16
CA CYS A 75 -12.88 -1.08 2.46
C CYS A 75 -13.99 -1.22 3.51
N GLU A 76 -13.77 -0.76 4.75
CA GLU A 76 -14.76 -0.88 5.83
C GLU A 76 -16.06 -0.08 5.61
N ILE A 77 -16.09 0.83 4.63
CA ILE A 77 -17.27 1.66 4.34
C ILE A 77 -18.28 0.90 3.50
N CYS A 78 -17.84 0.26 2.41
CA CYS A 78 -18.74 -0.54 1.55
C CYS A 78 -18.73 -2.02 1.92
N SER A 79 -17.68 -2.50 2.60
CA SER A 79 -17.46 -3.90 2.96
C SER A 79 -17.65 -4.87 1.78
N ASN A 80 -17.32 -4.42 0.56
CA ASN A 80 -17.28 -5.29 -0.61
C ASN A 80 -16.05 -6.19 -0.55
N ASP A 81 -16.10 -7.36 -1.18
CA ASP A 81 -15.00 -8.35 -1.22
C ASP A 81 -13.83 -7.94 -2.14
N GLU A 82 -13.88 -6.71 -2.68
CA GLU A 82 -12.78 -6.15 -3.45
C GLU A 82 -11.60 -5.82 -2.54
N VAL A 83 -10.47 -6.48 -2.81
CA VAL A 83 -9.22 -6.28 -2.09
C VAL A 83 -8.48 -5.07 -2.66
N LEU A 84 -8.29 -4.07 -1.81
CA LEU A 84 -7.57 -2.84 -2.14
C LEU A 84 -6.12 -2.89 -1.71
N PHE A 85 -5.28 -2.19 -2.47
CA PHE A 85 -3.91 -1.94 -2.10
C PHE A 85 -3.60 -0.44 -2.06
N PRO A 86 -2.68 0.01 -1.19
CA PRO A 86 -2.25 1.41 -1.10
C PRO A 86 -1.75 2.05 -2.41
N PHE A 87 -1.31 1.23 -3.36
CA PHE A 87 -0.79 1.70 -4.65
C PHE A 87 -1.87 1.74 -5.75
N ASP A 88 -3.12 1.39 -5.44
CA ASP A 88 -4.21 1.43 -6.39
C ASP A 88 -4.66 2.88 -6.62
N SER A 89 -4.87 3.24 -7.88
CA SER A 89 -5.22 4.62 -8.28
C SER A 89 -6.54 5.13 -7.68
N LEU A 90 -7.45 4.21 -7.34
CA LEU A 90 -8.75 4.49 -6.75
C LEU A 90 -8.79 4.22 -5.24
N ALA A 91 -7.65 4.00 -4.59
CA ALA A 91 -7.54 3.82 -3.16
C ALA A 91 -7.07 5.10 -2.45
N VAL A 92 -7.54 5.30 -1.22
CA VAL A 92 -7.12 6.37 -0.33
C VAL A 92 -6.66 5.75 0.98
N ILE A 93 -5.52 6.21 1.48
CA ILE A 93 -4.93 5.75 2.74
C ILE A 93 -5.19 6.81 3.81
N CYS A 94 -5.72 6.39 4.95
CA CYS A 94 -5.80 7.25 6.12
C CYS A 94 -4.40 7.52 6.68
N GLY A 95 -4.01 8.79 6.81
CA GLY A 95 -2.70 9.19 7.33
C GLY A 95 -2.45 8.84 8.81
N GLU A 96 -3.51 8.66 9.61
CA GLU A 96 -3.38 8.36 11.04
C GLU A 96 -3.25 6.85 11.32
N CYS A 97 -4.15 6.04 10.78
CA CYS A 97 -4.23 4.61 11.11
C CYS A 97 -3.79 3.66 9.98
N GLY A 98 -3.50 4.20 8.80
CA GLY A 98 -3.10 3.40 7.63
C GLY A 98 -4.22 2.54 7.03
N ALA A 99 -5.48 2.73 7.43
CA ALA A 99 -6.62 2.08 6.78
C ALA A 99 -6.74 2.53 5.31
N VAL A 100 -7.16 1.61 4.44
CA VAL A 100 -7.31 1.86 3.01
C VAL A 100 -8.79 1.76 2.62
N TYR A 101 -9.26 2.74 1.85
CA TYR A 101 -10.64 2.82 1.40
C TYR A 101 -10.68 3.11 -0.10
N HIS A 102 -11.78 2.77 -0.77
CA HIS A 102 -12.05 3.33 -2.09
C HIS A 102 -12.19 4.85 -1.99
N LYS A 103 -11.61 5.59 -2.94
CA LYS A 103 -11.70 7.05 -3.04
C LYS A 103 -13.15 7.54 -2.96
N ASN A 104 -14.03 6.93 -3.75
CA ASN A 104 -15.46 7.26 -3.75
C ASN A 104 -16.16 6.93 -2.42
N CYS A 105 -15.74 5.89 -1.72
CA CYS A 105 -16.30 5.56 -0.40
C CYS A 105 -15.86 6.58 0.65
N PHE A 106 -14.58 6.96 0.62
CA PHE A 106 -14.01 7.93 1.54
C PHE A 106 -14.62 9.32 1.35
N SER A 107 -14.76 9.80 0.11
CA SER A 107 -15.42 11.08 -0.19
C SER A 107 -16.90 11.09 0.23
N ARG A 108 -17.64 9.98 0.06
CA ARG A 108 -19.03 9.86 0.55
C ARG A 108 -19.15 9.96 2.07
N LYS A 109 -18.07 9.69 2.81
CA LYS A 109 -17.99 9.86 4.26
C LYS A 109 -17.27 11.15 4.64
N HIS A 110 -17.29 12.16 3.76
CA HIS A 110 -16.67 13.48 3.98
C HIS A 110 -15.19 13.40 4.34
N GLU A 111 -14.48 12.40 3.81
CA GLU A 111 -13.05 12.19 4.08
C GLU A 111 -12.76 11.89 5.56
N ILE A 112 -13.76 11.38 6.29
CA ILE A 112 -13.64 10.99 7.69
C ILE A 112 -13.35 9.50 7.78
N CYS A 113 -12.21 9.17 8.38
CA CYS A 113 -11.80 7.78 8.62
C CYS A 113 -12.67 7.11 9.70
N GLN A 114 -13.49 6.15 9.26
CA GLN A 114 -14.40 5.42 10.16
C GLN A 114 -13.64 4.55 11.17
N ARG A 115 -12.49 3.99 10.78
CA ARG A 115 -11.62 3.25 11.70
C ARG A 115 -11.06 4.15 12.81
N CYS A 116 -10.63 5.37 12.49
CA CYS A 116 -10.12 6.31 13.51
C CYS A 116 -11.22 6.70 14.51
N ILE A 117 -12.45 6.93 14.05
CA ILE A 117 -13.60 7.16 14.95
C ILE A 117 -13.75 5.98 15.92
N ARG A 118 -13.78 4.75 15.39
CA ARG A 118 -13.94 3.54 16.22
C ARG A 118 -12.78 3.35 17.21
N ILE A 119 -11.56 3.68 16.81
CA ILE A 119 -10.40 3.64 17.70
C ILE A 119 -10.59 4.66 18.82
N LYS A 120 -10.89 5.93 18.51
CA LYS A 120 -11.11 7.00 19.51
C LYS A 120 -12.20 6.63 20.52
N GLN A 121 -13.35 6.16 20.05
CA GLN A 121 -14.45 5.70 20.91
C GLN A 121 -14.04 4.58 21.87
N ARG A 122 -13.23 3.62 21.41
CA ARG A 122 -12.74 2.53 22.27
C ARG A 122 -11.75 3.03 23.33
N LEU A 123 -10.91 4.00 22.98
CA LEU A 123 -10.00 4.62 23.95
C LEU A 123 -10.79 5.36 25.03
N GLU A 124 -11.76 6.18 24.65
CA GLU A 124 -12.62 6.94 25.58
C GLU A 124 -13.40 6.03 26.54
N GLN A 125 -13.92 4.90 26.05
CA GLN A 125 -14.58 3.91 26.91
C GLN A 125 -13.60 3.28 27.90
N THR A 126 -12.39 2.93 27.46
CA THR A 126 -11.38 2.30 28.32
C THR A 126 -10.94 3.25 29.45
N THR A 127 -10.80 4.55 29.17
CA THR A 127 -10.41 5.55 30.17
C THR A 127 -11.46 5.76 31.25
N LEU A 128 -12.76 5.72 30.88
CA LEU A 128 -13.85 5.85 31.85
C LEU A 128 -13.90 4.67 32.82
N PHE A 129 -13.61 3.45 32.36
CA PHE A 129 -13.57 2.26 33.24
C PHE A 129 -12.34 2.19 34.16
N SER A 130 -11.24 2.86 33.81
CA SER A 130 -10.07 2.96 34.69
C SER A 130 -10.24 3.97 35.82
N ASP A 131 -11.09 4.98 35.63
CA ASP A 131 -11.38 5.99 36.66
C ASP A 131 -12.45 5.53 37.67
N GLU A 132 -13.30 4.55 37.32
CA GLU A 132 -14.33 4.00 38.22
C GLU A 132 -13.86 2.85 39.12
N ASN A 133 -12.67 2.27 38.87
CA ASN A 133 -12.12 1.16 39.67
C ASN A 133 -10.87 1.55 40.49
N GLY A 134 -10.63 2.85 40.66
CA GLY A 134 -9.52 3.41 41.43
C GLY A 134 -9.97 4.17 42.66
N ASP A 135 -10.44 3.45 43.69
CA ASP A 135 -10.45 3.84 45.10
C ASP A 135 -10.31 2.58 45.99
#